data_AF-A0A371JZH8-F1
#
_entry.id   AF-A0A371JZH8-F1
#
_cell.length_a   1.000
_cell.length_b   1.000
_cell.length_c   1.000
_cell.angle_alpha   90.00
_cell.angle_beta   90.00
_cell.angle_gamma   90.00
#
_symmetry.space_group_name_H-M   'P 1'
#
loop_
_entity.id
_entity.type
_entity.pdbx_description
1 polymer ?
#
loop_
_entity_poly.entity_id
_entity_poly.type
_entity_poly.pdbx_seq_one_letter_code
_entity_poly.pdbx_strand_id
1 'polypeptide(L)'
;MNAMLRLIGWLLALALVALPVVAVLNGWIGAGQWPLRKLRVTGQFDRVDEALLRRTLLPYAQRGFFAVDLATAQDAVAKLPWVEHAEVRKRWPDVLEVRVVEHRPIARWGADRLLSEQGRLFPAKGIEVPKGLPQFAGPDARVGEVVAMYNESRAMFAPIGMEVQRVEIDQRGSCTLGLVNGAAPGGTEVVVGREQARARLGRFVRLMPRLLAQRVQILARADLRYTNGFALSWAPATAPAAATQQQQEQS
;
A
#
# COMPACT_ATOMS: atom_id res chain seq x y z
N MET A 1 -54.72 -49.74 15.62
CA MET A 1 -54.26 -48.33 15.60
C MET A 1 -53.20 -48.19 14.53
N ASN A 2 -53.52 -47.53 13.41
CA ASN A 2 -52.86 -47.74 12.12
C ASN A 2 -51.40 -47.26 12.15
N ALA A 3 -50.45 -48.11 11.77
CA ALA A 3 -49.02 -47.78 11.71
C ALA A 3 -48.74 -46.50 10.89
N MET A 4 -49.57 -46.24 9.89
CA MET A 4 -49.58 -45.03 9.07
C MET A 4 -49.85 -43.75 9.88
N LEU A 5 -50.77 -43.76 10.84
CA LEU A 5 -51.04 -42.60 11.73
C LEU A 5 -49.84 -42.31 12.64
N ARG A 6 -49.11 -43.35 13.08
CA ARG A 6 -47.90 -43.18 13.91
C ARG A 6 -46.77 -42.57 13.09
N LEU A 7 -46.56 -43.02 11.86
CA LEU A 7 -45.56 -42.45 10.94
C LEU A 7 -45.85 -40.98 10.59
N ILE A 8 -47.11 -40.64 10.30
CA ILE A 8 -47.53 -39.24 10.06
C ILE A 8 -47.31 -38.38 11.31
N GLY A 9 -47.63 -38.90 12.50
CA GLY A 9 -47.37 -38.22 13.77
C GLY A 9 -45.89 -37.96 14.02
N TRP A 10 -45.01 -38.93 13.74
CA TRP A 10 -43.56 -38.77 13.85
C TRP A 10 -42.99 -37.78 12.83
N LEU A 11 -43.47 -37.80 11.58
CA LEU A 11 -43.06 -36.83 10.55
C LEU A 11 -43.49 -35.41 10.91
N LEU A 12 -44.71 -35.23 11.42
CA LEU A 12 -45.18 -33.92 11.90
C LEU A 12 -44.37 -33.43 13.11
N ALA A 13 -44.07 -34.31 14.06
CA ALA A 13 -43.23 -33.96 15.20
C ALA A 13 -41.81 -33.58 14.76
N LEU A 14 -41.22 -34.32 13.81
CA LEU A 14 -39.92 -34.00 13.25
C LEU A 14 -39.94 -32.67 12.49
N ALA A 15 -40.96 -32.42 11.68
CA ALA A 15 -41.12 -31.16 10.95
C ALA A 15 -41.31 -29.97 11.91
N LEU A 16 -42.07 -30.15 13.00
CA LEU A 16 -42.30 -29.12 14.01
C LEU A 16 -41.00 -28.70 14.72
N VAL A 17 -40.04 -29.60 14.87
CA VAL A 17 -38.72 -29.32 15.44
C VAL A 17 -37.72 -28.83 14.38
N ALA A 18 -37.75 -29.39 13.17
CA ALA A 18 -36.81 -29.06 12.11
C ALA A 18 -37.09 -27.69 11.46
N LEU A 19 -38.36 -27.31 11.28
CA LEU A 19 -38.74 -26.04 10.65
C LEU A 19 -38.21 -24.80 11.41
N PRO A 20 -38.34 -24.70 12.75
CA PRO A 20 -37.75 -23.61 13.52
C PRO A 20 -36.22 -23.57 13.37
N VAL A 21 -35.56 -24.72 13.39
CA VAL A 21 -34.10 -24.81 13.24
C VAL A 21 -33.66 -24.30 11.87
N VAL A 22 -34.30 -24.77 10.80
CA VAL A 22 -34.02 -24.32 9.43
C VAL A 22 -34.33 -22.83 9.26
N ALA A 23 -35.42 -22.34 9.84
CA ALA A 23 -35.82 -20.94 9.75
C ALA A 23 -34.91 -20.00 10.56
N VAL A 24 -34.30 -20.46 11.66
CA VAL A 24 -33.23 -19.74 12.38
C VAL A 24 -31.93 -19.75 11.56
N LEU A 25 -31.53 -20.91 11.02
CA LEU A 25 -30.31 -21.05 10.22
C LEU A 25 -30.36 -20.23 8.92
N ASN A 26 -31.53 -20.15 8.27
CA ASN A 26 -31.76 -19.35 7.07
C ASN A 26 -32.10 -17.88 7.36
N GLY A 27 -32.13 -17.46 8.64
CA GLY A 27 -32.39 -16.07 9.03
C GLY A 27 -33.82 -15.57 8.78
N TRP A 28 -34.78 -16.46 8.52
CA TRP A 28 -36.20 -16.14 8.34
C TRP A 28 -36.86 -15.71 9.66
N ILE A 29 -36.34 -16.21 10.78
CA ILE A 29 -36.76 -15.82 12.12
C ILE A 29 -35.99 -14.54 12.54
N GLY A 30 -36.38 -13.43 11.90
CA GLY A 30 -36.37 -12.05 12.41
C GLY A 30 -35.02 -11.37 12.69
N ALA A 31 -34.61 -10.47 11.78
CA ALA A 31 -33.65 -9.40 12.06
C ALA A 31 -34.09 -8.46 13.20
N GLY A 32 -35.42 -8.28 13.40
CA GLY A 32 -36.00 -7.36 14.38
C GLY A 32 -35.91 -7.81 15.85
N GLN A 33 -35.67 -9.09 16.10
CA GLN A 33 -35.62 -9.69 17.45
C GLN A 33 -34.19 -9.91 17.97
N TRP A 34 -33.22 -10.02 17.05
CA TRP A 34 -31.78 -10.04 17.37
C TRP A 34 -30.99 -9.04 16.52
N PRO A 35 -31.16 -7.73 16.77
CA PRO A 35 -30.37 -6.71 16.10
C PRO A 35 -28.90 -6.77 16.55
N LEU A 36 -27.98 -6.56 15.60
CA LEU A 36 -26.58 -6.27 15.92
C LEU A 36 -26.50 -4.84 16.46
N ARG A 37 -26.29 -4.69 17.76
CA ARG A 37 -26.29 -3.37 18.42
C ARG A 37 -24.89 -2.81 18.65
N LYS A 38 -23.88 -3.68 18.68
CA LYS A 38 -22.52 -3.32 19.06
C LYS A 38 -21.55 -3.67 17.95
N LEU A 39 -20.81 -2.66 17.47
CA LEU A 39 -19.61 -2.89 16.70
C LEU A 39 -18.43 -2.89 17.67
N ARG A 40 -17.67 -3.97 17.68
CA ARG A 40 -16.40 -4.04 18.41
C ARG A 40 -15.27 -4.12 17.39
N VAL A 41 -14.48 -3.06 17.31
CA VAL A 41 -13.28 -3.07 16.47
C VAL A 41 -12.10 -3.54 17.32
N THR A 42 -11.37 -4.55 16.86
CA THR A 42 -10.20 -5.11 17.55
C THR A 42 -8.96 -5.02 16.69
N GLY A 43 -7.83 -4.68 17.31
CA GLY A 43 -6.56 -4.43 16.62
C GLY A 43 -5.94 -3.12 17.07
N GLN A 44 -4.63 -2.98 16.85
CA GLN A 44 -3.93 -1.70 16.91
C GLN A 44 -3.92 -1.15 15.49
N PHE A 45 -4.75 -0.15 15.25
CA PHE A 45 -4.86 0.53 13.96
C PHE A 45 -4.91 2.04 14.26
N ASP A 46 -3.99 2.80 13.68
CA ASP A 46 -3.79 4.22 13.97
C ASP A 46 -4.33 5.12 12.84
N ARG A 47 -4.48 4.58 11.63
CA ARG A 47 -4.76 5.31 10.40
C ARG A 47 -6.15 5.04 9.81
N VAL A 48 -6.76 3.89 10.13
CA VAL A 48 -8.12 3.55 9.74
C VAL A 48 -9.11 4.31 10.63
N ASP A 49 -9.88 5.20 10.02
CA ASP A 49 -10.93 5.95 10.72
C ASP A 49 -12.06 5.01 11.17
N GLU A 50 -12.28 4.92 12.48
CA GLU A 50 -13.33 4.10 13.07
C GLU A 50 -14.74 4.55 12.64
N ALA A 51 -14.95 5.84 12.40
CA ALA A 51 -16.22 6.37 11.91
C ALA A 51 -16.49 5.89 10.48
N LEU A 52 -15.48 5.89 9.62
CA LEU A 52 -15.58 5.36 8.25
C LEU A 52 -15.86 3.85 8.26
N LEU A 53 -15.20 3.11 9.14
CA LEU A 53 -15.43 1.68 9.32
C LEU A 53 -16.87 1.39 9.77
N ARG A 54 -17.37 2.11 10.77
CA ARG A 54 -18.76 2.01 11.25
C ARG A 54 -19.77 2.29 10.14
N ARG A 55 -19.56 3.37 9.37
CA ARG A 55 -20.44 3.75 8.25
C ARG A 55 -20.45 2.68 7.15
N THR A 56 -19.30 2.07 6.87
CA THR A 56 -19.17 1.00 5.87
C THR A 56 -19.91 -0.26 6.30
N LEU A 57 -19.93 -0.58 7.60
CA LEU A 57 -20.56 -1.78 8.14
C LEU A 57 -22.05 -1.63 8.48
N LEU A 58 -22.53 -0.40 8.68
CA LEU A 58 -23.91 -0.12 9.09
C LEU A 58 -24.98 -0.77 8.19
N PRO A 59 -24.89 -0.75 6.85
CA PRO A 59 -25.89 -1.37 5.98
C PRO A 59 -25.97 -2.89 6.16
N TYR A 60 -24.86 -3.54 6.52
CA TYR A 60 -24.80 -4.98 6.74
C TYR A 60 -25.31 -5.35 8.13
N ALA A 61 -25.01 -4.55 9.15
CA ALA A 61 -25.46 -4.78 10.52
C ALA A 61 -26.99 -4.70 10.70
N GLN A 62 -27.68 -3.89 9.87
CA GLN A 62 -29.14 -3.73 9.92
C GLN A 62 -29.93 -5.02 9.57
N ARG A 63 -29.30 -6.00 8.92
CA ARG A 63 -29.91 -7.30 8.62
C ARG A 63 -30.03 -8.22 9.85
N GLY A 64 -29.49 -7.82 11.00
CA GLY A 64 -29.54 -8.60 12.24
C GLY A 64 -28.49 -9.69 12.35
N PHE A 65 -28.38 -10.32 13.52
CA PHE A 65 -27.28 -11.24 13.86
C PHE A 65 -27.22 -12.47 12.93
N PHE A 66 -28.37 -13.11 12.66
CA PHE A 66 -28.41 -14.35 11.87
C PHE A 66 -28.32 -14.09 10.36
N ALA A 67 -28.93 -13.01 9.85
CA ALA A 67 -28.99 -12.74 8.41
C ALA A 67 -27.90 -11.79 7.86
N VAL A 68 -26.96 -11.31 8.68
CA VAL A 68 -25.80 -10.57 8.14
C VAL A 68 -24.90 -11.49 7.32
N ASP A 69 -24.56 -11.02 6.12
CA ASP A 69 -23.56 -11.61 5.25
C ASP A 69 -22.17 -11.07 5.63
N LEU A 70 -21.37 -11.93 6.25
CA LEU A 70 -20.04 -11.59 6.72
C LEU A 70 -19.04 -11.41 5.58
N ALA A 71 -19.18 -12.18 4.49
CA ALA A 71 -18.25 -12.12 3.37
C ALA A 71 -18.36 -10.76 2.67
N THR A 72 -19.59 -10.33 2.36
CA THR A 72 -19.81 -9.02 1.75
C THR A 72 -19.40 -7.87 2.68
N ALA A 73 -19.63 -8.00 4.00
CA ALA A 73 -19.18 -7.00 4.97
C ALA A 73 -17.64 -6.93 5.04
N GLN A 74 -16.97 -8.07 5.04
CA GLN A 74 -15.51 -8.17 5.02
C GLN A 74 -14.92 -7.54 3.75
N ASP A 75 -15.48 -7.85 2.58
CA ASP A 75 -15.06 -7.27 1.29
C ASP A 75 -15.26 -5.76 1.25
N ALA A 76 -16.31 -5.24 1.87
CA ALA A 76 -16.55 -3.81 1.96
C ALA A 76 -15.48 -3.11 2.81
N VAL A 77 -15.08 -3.71 3.93
CA VAL A 77 -14.01 -3.18 4.79
C VAL A 77 -12.64 -3.30 4.12
N ALA A 78 -12.37 -4.39 3.41
CA ALA A 78 -11.10 -4.61 2.70
C ALA A 78 -10.85 -3.60 1.57
N LYS A 79 -11.89 -2.90 1.08
CA LYS A 79 -11.77 -1.85 0.07
C LYS A 79 -11.33 -0.49 0.65
N LEU A 80 -11.27 -0.36 1.97
CA LEU A 80 -10.82 0.88 2.60
C LEU A 80 -9.31 1.07 2.36
N PRO A 81 -8.83 2.30 2.07
CA PRO A 81 -7.46 2.52 1.60
C PRO A 81 -6.33 2.02 2.50
N TRP A 82 -6.50 2.11 3.83
CA TRP A 82 -5.48 1.67 4.78
C TRP A 82 -5.59 0.19 5.15
N VAL A 83 -6.64 -0.52 4.71
CA VAL A 83 -6.92 -1.89 5.16
C VAL A 83 -6.17 -2.88 4.27
N GLU A 84 -5.19 -3.57 4.85
CA GLU A 84 -4.48 -4.67 4.20
C GLU A 84 -5.30 -5.96 4.26
N HIS A 85 -5.87 -6.23 5.43
CA HIS A 85 -6.69 -7.40 5.70
C HIS A 85 -7.74 -7.04 6.74
N ALA A 86 -8.94 -7.55 6.57
CA ALA A 86 -10.01 -7.41 7.53
C ALA A 86 -10.64 -8.76 7.82
N GLU A 87 -11.01 -9.01 9.06
CA GLU A 87 -11.78 -10.18 9.48
C GLU A 87 -13.04 -9.70 10.19
N VAL A 88 -14.20 -10.11 9.70
CA VAL A 88 -15.49 -9.76 10.28
C VAL A 88 -16.11 -11.03 10.85
N ARG A 89 -16.37 -11.04 12.15
CA ARG A 89 -16.95 -12.20 12.84
C ARG A 89 -18.09 -11.80 13.74
N LYS A 90 -19.05 -12.72 13.88
CA LYS A 90 -20.17 -12.58 14.82
C LYS A 90 -19.70 -13.03 16.19
N ARG A 91 -19.96 -12.22 17.21
CA ARG A 91 -19.79 -12.61 18.60
C ARG A 91 -21.14 -12.48 19.30
N TRP A 92 -21.66 -13.63 19.71
CA TRP A 92 -22.91 -13.68 20.47
C TRP A 92 -22.79 -12.85 21.77
N PRO A 93 -23.85 -12.14 22.22
CA PRO A 93 -25.22 -12.14 21.68
C PRO A 93 -25.51 -11.14 20.56
N ASP A 94 -24.85 -9.98 20.52
CA ASP A 94 -25.26 -8.83 19.69
C ASP A 94 -24.08 -8.05 19.09
N VAL A 95 -22.89 -8.66 19.05
CA VAL A 95 -21.64 -7.98 18.68
C VAL A 95 -21.18 -8.42 17.30
N LEU A 96 -20.91 -7.45 16.43
CA LEU A 96 -20.10 -7.64 15.24
C LEU A 96 -18.67 -7.26 15.60
N GLU A 97 -17.77 -8.23 15.60
CA GLU A 97 -16.36 -7.99 15.86
C GLU A 97 -15.61 -7.86 14.54
N VAL A 98 -14.81 -6.81 14.42
CA VAL A 98 -14.05 -6.52 13.21
C VAL A 98 -12.59 -6.35 13.58
N ARG A 99 -11.76 -7.24 13.05
CA ARG A 99 -10.32 -7.14 13.16
C ARG A 99 -9.77 -6.51 11.89
N VAL A 100 -8.98 -5.45 12.04
CA VAL A 100 -8.37 -4.74 10.91
C VAL A 100 -6.85 -4.81 11.04
N VAL A 101 -6.19 -5.10 9.92
CA VAL A 101 -4.73 -5.01 9.76
C VAL A 101 -4.47 -3.89 8.76
N GLU A 102 -3.65 -2.93 9.17
CA GLU A 102 -3.31 -1.78 8.33
C GLU A 102 -2.12 -2.04 7.42
N HIS A 103 -2.16 -1.45 6.22
CA HIS A 103 -0.99 -1.36 5.37
C HIS A 103 0.14 -0.56 6.03
N ARG A 104 1.36 -1.08 5.93
CA ARG A 104 2.59 -0.38 6.29
C ARG A 104 3.29 0.11 5.01
N PRO A 105 3.20 1.41 4.68
CA PRO A 105 3.80 1.94 3.46
C PRO A 105 5.31 2.01 3.60
N ILE A 106 6.03 1.51 2.58
CA ILE A 106 7.48 1.58 2.49
C ILE A 106 7.96 2.57 1.42
N ALA A 107 7.09 2.89 0.45
CA ALA A 107 7.41 3.82 -0.64
C ALA A 107 6.14 4.41 -1.27
N ARG A 108 6.30 5.56 -1.94
CA ARG A 108 5.31 6.08 -2.89
C ARG A 108 5.50 5.36 -4.23
N TRP A 109 4.41 5.05 -4.92
CA TRP A 109 4.44 4.38 -6.22
C TRP A 109 3.71 5.24 -7.26
N GLY A 110 4.46 5.81 -8.20
CA GLY A 110 3.92 6.78 -9.14
C GLY A 110 3.36 8.02 -8.43
N ALA A 111 2.26 8.58 -8.94
CA ALA A 111 1.67 9.82 -8.42
C ALA A 111 0.63 9.59 -7.31
N ASP A 112 -0.07 8.46 -7.33
CA ASP A 112 -1.35 8.28 -6.63
C ASP A 112 -1.45 6.98 -5.84
N ARG A 113 -0.38 6.19 -5.74
CA ARG A 113 -0.36 4.91 -5.03
C ARG A 113 0.79 4.84 -4.04
N LEU A 114 0.66 3.93 -3.08
CA LEU A 114 1.68 3.55 -2.11
C LEU A 114 2.00 2.07 -2.27
N LEU A 115 3.23 1.72 -1.91
CA LEU A 115 3.69 0.34 -1.85
C LEU A 115 3.76 -0.09 -0.38
N SER A 116 3.12 -1.20 -0.04
CA SER A 116 3.20 -1.81 1.28
C SER A 116 4.44 -2.69 1.44
N GLU A 117 4.82 -2.96 2.69
CA GLU A 117 5.91 -3.88 3.05
C GLU A 117 5.74 -5.29 2.44
N GLN A 118 4.50 -5.72 2.23
CA GLN A 118 4.13 -7.00 1.62
C GLN A 118 4.12 -6.96 0.08
N GLY A 119 4.56 -5.85 -0.52
CA GLY A 119 4.63 -5.70 -1.97
C GLY A 119 3.29 -5.39 -2.64
N ARG A 120 2.27 -4.97 -1.90
CA ARG A 120 0.95 -4.60 -2.45
C ARG A 120 0.88 -3.12 -2.76
N LEU A 121 0.25 -2.79 -3.89
CA LEU A 121 -0.05 -1.41 -4.26
C LEU A 121 -1.44 -1.03 -3.75
N PHE A 122 -1.54 0.11 -3.07
CA PHE A 122 -2.80 0.62 -2.53
C PHE A 122 -2.93 2.14 -2.78
N PRO A 123 -4.15 2.70 -2.83
CA PRO A 123 -4.34 4.09 -3.24
C PRO A 123 -3.85 5.09 -2.18
N ALA A 124 -3.16 6.15 -2.64
CA ALA A 124 -2.75 7.29 -1.83
C ALA A 124 -3.85 8.38 -1.71
N LYS A 125 -4.91 8.28 -2.53
CA LYS A 125 -5.99 9.26 -2.55
C LYS A 125 -6.83 9.17 -1.28
N GLY A 126 -7.07 10.31 -0.63
CA GLY A 126 -7.91 10.41 0.56
C GLY A 126 -7.25 9.89 1.84
N ILE A 127 -5.93 9.68 1.83
CA ILE A 127 -5.16 9.30 3.02
C ILE A 127 -3.98 10.24 3.25
N GLU A 128 -3.62 10.41 4.52
CA GLU A 128 -2.43 11.18 4.90
C GLU A 128 -1.17 10.33 4.67
N VAL A 129 -0.45 10.64 3.59
CA VAL A 129 0.76 9.90 3.23
C VAL A 129 1.92 10.29 4.15
N PRO A 130 2.60 9.32 4.81
CA PRO A 130 3.77 9.61 5.63
C PRO A 130 4.86 10.39 4.87
N LYS A 131 5.52 11.30 5.60
CA LYS A 131 6.67 12.06 5.09
C LYS A 131 7.90 11.15 5.02
N GLY A 132 8.84 11.47 4.12
CA GLY A 132 10.13 10.77 4.02
C GLY A 132 10.10 9.42 3.29
N LEU A 133 8.96 9.02 2.71
CA LEU A 133 8.90 7.82 1.89
C LEU A 133 9.66 8.01 0.57
N PRO A 134 10.52 7.05 0.16
CA PRO A 134 11.14 7.09 -1.16
C PRO A 134 10.09 6.95 -2.27
N GLN A 135 10.42 7.47 -3.44
CA GLN A 135 9.58 7.48 -4.62
C GLN A 135 9.98 6.34 -5.58
N PHE A 136 9.08 5.41 -5.80
CA PHE A 136 9.22 4.35 -6.79
C PHE A 136 8.34 4.60 -8.01
N ALA A 137 8.79 4.11 -9.16
CA ALA A 137 8.04 4.16 -10.40
C ALA A 137 8.40 2.97 -11.30
N GLY A 138 7.42 2.47 -12.03
CA GLY A 138 7.59 1.41 -13.02
C GLY A 138 6.30 0.65 -13.30
N PRO A 139 6.34 -0.36 -14.17
CA PRO A 139 5.21 -1.26 -14.39
C PRO A 139 4.88 -2.04 -13.11
N ASP A 140 3.59 -2.24 -12.83
CA ASP A 140 3.13 -2.97 -11.64
C ASP A 140 3.69 -4.41 -11.58
N ALA A 141 3.88 -5.05 -12.74
CA ALA A 141 4.51 -6.37 -12.85
C ALA A 141 5.98 -6.40 -12.40
N ARG A 142 6.63 -5.25 -12.26
CA ARG A 142 8.04 -5.09 -11.87
C ARG A 142 8.24 -4.52 -10.47
N VAL A 143 7.19 -4.46 -9.63
CA VAL A 143 7.29 -4.00 -8.23
C VAL A 143 8.45 -4.70 -7.50
N GLY A 144 8.57 -6.03 -7.63
CA GLY A 144 9.65 -6.79 -7.00
C GLY A 144 11.05 -6.38 -7.48
N GLU A 145 11.21 -6.08 -8.77
CA GLU A 145 12.49 -5.64 -9.35
C GLU A 145 12.89 -4.25 -8.84
N VAL A 146 11.92 -3.34 -8.76
CA VAL A 146 12.14 -1.97 -8.22
C VAL A 146 12.55 -2.03 -6.75
N VAL A 147 11.87 -2.84 -5.93
CA VAL A 147 12.20 -3.04 -4.51
C VAL A 147 13.59 -3.65 -4.34
N ALA A 148 13.92 -4.68 -5.13
CA ALA A 148 15.23 -5.30 -5.10
C ALA A 148 16.33 -4.30 -5.44
N MET A 149 16.17 -3.55 -6.52
CA MET A 149 17.11 -2.51 -6.94
C MET A 149 17.28 -1.41 -5.89
N TYR A 150 16.19 -0.98 -5.25
CA TYR A 150 16.24 -0.02 -4.15
C TYR A 150 17.06 -0.54 -2.97
N ASN A 151 16.78 -1.76 -2.50
CA ASN A 151 17.48 -2.35 -1.37
C ASN A 151 18.98 -2.53 -1.66
N GLU A 152 19.32 -3.00 -2.86
CA GLU A 152 20.71 -3.13 -3.30
C GLU A 152 21.42 -1.78 -3.37
N SER A 153 20.79 -0.79 -4.02
CA SER A 153 21.34 0.55 -4.18
C SER A 153 21.54 1.22 -2.82
N ARG A 154 20.55 1.15 -1.94
CA ARG A 154 20.62 1.71 -0.58
C ARG A 154 21.79 1.12 0.19
N ALA A 155 22.00 -0.20 0.13
CA ALA A 155 23.12 -0.85 0.79
C ALA A 155 24.48 -0.40 0.23
N MET A 156 24.58 -0.13 -1.08
CA MET A 156 25.83 0.34 -1.69
C MET A 156 26.14 1.81 -1.40
N PHE A 157 25.12 2.67 -1.34
CA PHE A 157 25.29 4.12 -1.14
C PHE A 157 25.38 4.53 0.33
N ALA A 158 24.82 3.75 1.26
CA ALA A 158 24.84 4.08 2.69
C ALA A 158 26.26 4.32 3.27
N PRO A 159 27.30 3.52 2.95
CA PRO A 159 28.65 3.73 3.50
C PRO A 159 29.30 5.05 3.08
N ILE A 160 28.82 5.68 2.00
CA ILE A 160 29.34 6.95 1.50
C ILE A 160 28.40 8.13 1.80
N GLY A 161 27.44 7.93 2.73
CA GLY A 161 26.56 8.98 3.23
C GLY A 161 25.45 9.41 2.26
N MET A 162 25.20 8.63 1.21
CA MET A 162 24.23 8.97 0.19
C MET A 162 22.95 8.16 0.37
N GLU A 163 21.80 8.84 0.27
CA GLU A 163 20.49 8.23 0.41
C GLU A 163 19.82 8.07 -0.95
N VAL A 164 19.22 6.91 -1.19
CA VAL A 164 18.41 6.66 -2.38
C VAL A 164 16.99 7.14 -2.09
N GLN A 165 16.55 8.21 -2.76
CA GLN A 165 15.19 8.75 -2.60
C GLN A 165 14.26 8.37 -3.75
N ARG A 166 14.80 8.02 -4.93
CA ARG A 166 13.99 7.61 -6.08
C ARG A 166 14.56 6.37 -6.75
N VAL A 167 13.69 5.45 -7.15
CA VAL A 167 14.03 4.33 -8.04
C VAL A 167 12.96 4.22 -9.10
N GLU A 168 13.37 4.21 -10.36
CA GLU A 168 12.47 4.08 -11.49
C GLU A 168 12.99 3.00 -12.43
N ILE A 169 12.13 2.06 -12.79
CA ILE A 169 12.39 1.05 -13.83
C ILE A 169 11.33 1.23 -14.91
N ASP A 170 11.75 1.57 -16.12
CA ASP A 170 10.84 1.73 -17.24
C ASP A 170 10.29 0.37 -17.75
N GLN A 171 9.40 0.42 -18.75
CA GLN A 171 8.85 -0.79 -19.37
C GLN A 171 9.92 -1.71 -19.98
N ARG A 172 11.05 -1.15 -20.42
CA ARG A 172 12.17 -1.84 -21.05
C ARG A 172 13.17 -2.40 -20.04
N GLY A 173 13.00 -2.11 -18.74
CA GLY A 173 13.91 -2.51 -17.67
C GLY A 173 15.11 -1.58 -17.46
N SER A 174 15.09 -0.37 -18.05
CA SER A 174 16.12 0.63 -17.78
C SER A 174 15.90 1.23 -16.40
N CYS A 175 16.92 1.15 -15.54
CA CYS A 175 16.89 1.69 -14.19
C CYS A 175 17.47 3.11 -14.11
N THR A 176 16.78 3.97 -13.38
CA THR A 176 17.23 5.31 -12.97
C THR A 176 17.07 5.46 -11.46
N LEU A 177 18.08 6.02 -10.79
CA LEU A 177 18.10 6.27 -9.35
C LEU A 177 18.16 7.77 -9.09
N GLY A 178 17.48 8.25 -8.05
CA GLY A 178 17.65 9.59 -7.50
C GLY A 178 18.33 9.51 -6.14
N LEU A 179 19.48 10.16 -6.02
CA LEU A 179 20.29 10.19 -4.80
C LEU A 179 20.26 11.59 -4.18
N VAL A 180 20.35 11.64 -2.86
CA VAL A 180 20.62 12.88 -2.13
C VAL A 180 21.79 12.69 -1.18
N ASN A 181 22.39 13.80 -0.77
CA ASN A 181 23.45 13.83 0.24
C ASN A 181 22.96 14.58 1.48
N GLY A 182 22.27 13.88 2.39
CA GLY A 182 21.74 14.48 3.62
C GLY A 182 20.95 15.78 3.36
N ALA A 183 21.32 16.85 4.06
CA ALA A 183 20.70 18.17 3.94
C ALA A 183 21.31 19.06 2.82
N ALA A 184 22.24 18.52 2.00
CA ALA A 184 22.84 19.30 0.93
C ALA A 184 21.79 19.67 -0.13
N PRO A 185 21.79 20.90 -0.64
CA PRO A 185 20.91 21.29 -1.74
C PRO A 185 21.25 20.47 -2.99
N GLY A 186 20.23 19.97 -3.69
CA GLY A 186 20.37 19.26 -4.96
C GLY A 186 20.43 17.73 -4.83
N GLY A 187 19.81 17.05 -5.79
CA GLY A 187 19.87 15.59 -5.94
C GLY A 187 20.68 15.20 -7.17
N THR A 188 21.22 13.97 -7.15
CA THR A 188 21.92 13.37 -8.29
C THR A 188 21.03 12.33 -8.97
N GLU A 189 20.77 12.51 -10.26
CA GLU A 189 20.14 11.48 -11.08
C GLU A 189 21.20 10.50 -11.61
N VAL A 190 21.04 9.21 -11.36
CA VAL A 190 21.94 8.16 -11.85
C VAL A 190 21.21 7.24 -12.81
N VAL A 191 21.54 7.32 -14.09
CA VAL A 191 20.99 6.43 -15.12
C VAL A 191 21.89 5.21 -15.23
N VAL A 192 21.39 4.06 -14.78
CA VAL A 192 22.16 2.81 -14.74
C VAL A 192 21.98 2.00 -16.02
N GLY A 193 20.77 2.05 -16.59
CA GLY A 193 20.33 1.18 -17.67
C GLY A 193 19.88 -0.19 -17.17
N ARG A 194 19.71 -1.13 -18.09
CA ARG A 194 19.22 -2.50 -17.83
C ARG A 194 20.37 -3.48 -17.57
N GLU A 195 21.32 -3.51 -18.48
CA GLU A 195 22.37 -4.53 -18.51
C GLU A 195 23.44 -4.26 -17.46
N GLN A 196 23.82 -5.31 -16.72
CA GLN A 196 24.88 -5.29 -15.70
C GLN A 196 24.72 -4.15 -14.67
N ALA A 197 23.47 -3.79 -14.35
CA ALA A 197 23.15 -2.62 -13.54
C ALA A 197 23.92 -2.62 -12.21
N ARG A 198 23.90 -3.74 -11.49
CA ARG A 198 24.63 -3.95 -10.23
C ARG A 198 26.14 -3.74 -10.37
N ALA A 199 26.76 -4.27 -11.41
CA ALA A 199 28.21 -4.16 -11.62
C ALA A 199 28.62 -2.72 -11.96
N ARG A 200 27.84 -2.03 -12.81
CA ARG A 200 28.03 -0.63 -13.16
C ARG A 200 27.86 0.29 -11.97
N LEU A 201 26.80 0.06 -11.19
CA LEU A 201 26.53 0.79 -9.95
C LEU A 201 27.66 0.63 -8.94
N GLY A 202 28.11 -0.61 -8.71
CA GLY A 202 29.23 -0.88 -7.81
C GLY A 202 30.54 -0.20 -8.22
N ARG A 203 30.82 -0.11 -9.53
CA ARG A 203 31.98 0.67 -10.03
C ARG A 203 31.83 2.16 -9.74
N PHE A 204 30.63 2.71 -9.97
CA PHE A 204 30.34 4.12 -9.76
C PHE A 204 30.44 4.51 -8.27
N VAL A 205 29.82 3.75 -7.38
CA VAL A 205 29.84 3.94 -5.92
C VAL A 205 31.27 4.03 -5.37
N ARG A 206 32.19 3.19 -5.87
CA ARG A 206 33.61 3.22 -5.44
C ARG A 206 34.35 4.49 -5.86
N LEU A 207 33.96 5.09 -6.99
CA LEU A 207 34.63 6.25 -7.56
C LEU A 207 34.00 7.57 -7.11
N MET A 208 32.72 7.55 -6.73
CA MET A 208 31.94 8.75 -6.41
C MET A 208 32.55 9.62 -5.30
N PRO A 209 33.06 9.09 -4.16
CA PRO A 209 33.68 9.92 -3.13
C PRO A 209 34.87 10.75 -3.65
N ARG A 210 35.68 10.16 -4.54
CA ARG A 210 36.82 10.86 -5.17
C ARG A 210 36.35 11.92 -6.14
N LEU A 211 35.30 11.64 -6.92
CA LEU A 211 34.72 12.60 -7.87
C LEU A 211 34.14 13.82 -7.15
N LEU A 212 33.44 13.60 -6.04
CA LEU A 212 32.84 14.67 -5.24
C LEU A 212 33.90 15.49 -4.49
N ALA A 213 34.97 14.86 -3.99
CA ALA A 213 36.05 15.56 -3.30
C ALA A 213 36.85 16.51 -4.22
N GLN A 214 36.85 16.27 -5.54
CA GLN A 214 37.63 17.05 -6.51
C GLN A 214 36.90 18.28 -7.07
N ARG A 215 35.62 18.48 -6.76
CA ARG A 215 34.77 19.49 -7.39
C ARG A 215 33.92 20.21 -6.34
N VAL A 216 33.84 21.53 -6.44
CA VAL A 216 32.92 22.37 -5.66
C VAL A 216 31.48 22.32 -6.24
N GLN A 217 31.34 21.85 -7.47
CA GLN A 217 30.06 21.74 -8.17
C GLN A 217 29.25 20.52 -7.69
N ILE A 218 27.93 20.60 -7.83
CA ILE A 218 27.03 19.52 -7.45
C ILE A 218 26.88 18.58 -8.64
N LEU A 219 27.08 17.28 -8.41
CA LEU A 219 26.86 16.27 -9.44
C LEU A 219 25.35 16.18 -9.71
N ALA A 220 24.91 16.71 -10.85
CA ALA A 220 23.50 16.74 -11.21
C ALA A 220 23.05 15.41 -11.84
N ARG A 221 23.88 14.83 -12.71
CA ARG A 221 23.54 13.59 -13.43
C ARG A 221 24.76 12.73 -13.68
N ALA A 222 24.61 11.41 -13.54
CA ALA A 222 25.59 10.41 -13.92
C ALA A 222 24.94 9.35 -14.82
N ASP A 223 25.45 9.17 -16.04
CA ASP A 223 25.02 8.12 -16.95
C ASP A 223 26.05 6.99 -16.98
N LEU A 224 25.63 5.82 -16.48
CA LEU A 224 26.46 4.62 -16.34
C LEU A 224 26.27 3.63 -17.49
N ARG A 225 25.52 3.99 -18.54
CA ARG A 225 25.19 3.06 -19.62
C ARG A 225 26.38 2.72 -20.52
N TYR A 226 27.45 3.50 -20.45
CA TYR A 226 28.68 3.31 -21.22
C TYR A 226 29.53 2.16 -20.66
N THR A 227 30.08 1.32 -21.54
CA THR A 227 30.79 0.08 -21.17
C THR A 227 32.00 0.35 -20.27
N ASN A 228 32.81 1.34 -20.64
CA ASN A 228 34.13 1.60 -20.05
C ASN A 228 34.23 2.95 -19.32
N GLY A 229 33.10 3.62 -19.02
CA GLY A 229 33.14 4.94 -18.41
C GLY A 229 31.78 5.44 -17.95
N PHE A 230 31.77 6.68 -17.45
CA PHE A 230 30.59 7.39 -17.00
C PHE A 230 30.54 8.77 -17.63
N ALA A 231 29.36 9.20 -18.06
CA ALA A 231 29.15 10.60 -18.44
C ALA A 231 28.58 11.35 -17.23
N LEU A 232 29.26 12.41 -16.80
CA LEU A 232 28.89 13.19 -15.63
C LEU A 232 28.49 14.60 -16.06
N SER A 233 27.33 15.06 -15.58
CA SER A 233 26.87 16.44 -15.74
C SER A 233 26.87 17.11 -14.37
N TRP A 234 27.44 18.31 -14.32
CA TRP A 234 27.61 19.09 -13.10
C TRP A 234 26.73 20.32 -13.17
N ALA A 235 26.09 20.65 -12.05
CA ALA A 235 25.39 21.91 -11.87
C ALA A 235 26.23 22.84 -11.01
N PRO A 236 26.18 24.17 -11.26
CA PRO A 236 26.69 25.13 -10.29
C PRO A 236 25.97 24.91 -8.96
N ALA A 237 26.69 25.00 -7.84
CA ALA A 237 26.07 25.01 -6.52
C ALA A 237 25.21 26.29 -6.41
N THR A 238 23.92 26.21 -6.70
CA THR A 238 23.06 27.38 -6.89
C THR A 238 22.87 28.14 -5.57
N ALA A 239 23.27 29.41 -5.55
CA ALA A 239 22.70 30.43 -4.67
C ALA A 239 21.22 30.67 -5.07
N PRO A 240 20.30 30.98 -4.14
CA PRO A 240 18.85 30.91 -4.36
C PRO A 240 18.38 31.65 -5.61
N ALA A 241 17.49 31.03 -6.38
CA ALA A 241 16.90 31.57 -7.59
C ALA A 241 16.23 32.93 -7.33
N ALA A 242 16.81 34.00 -7.89
CA ALA A 242 16.10 35.25 -8.09
C ALA A 242 14.97 35.01 -9.11
N ALA A 243 13.80 35.52 -8.78
CA ALA A 243 12.54 35.36 -9.49
C ALA A 243 12.64 35.72 -10.98
N THR A 244 12.17 34.82 -11.85
CA THR A 244 11.77 35.18 -13.21
C THR A 244 10.30 35.62 -13.17
N GLN A 245 10.05 36.80 -12.60
CA GLN A 245 8.96 37.67 -13.02
C GLN A 245 9.57 38.59 -14.09
N GLN A 246 9.43 38.25 -15.38
CA GLN A 246 9.50 39.17 -16.52
C GLN A 246 9.35 38.40 -17.84
N GLN A 247 8.12 37.93 -18.09
CA GLN A 247 7.64 37.72 -19.46
C GLN A 247 6.10 37.88 -19.45
N GLN A 248 5.68 39.03 -18.92
CA GLN A 248 4.35 39.62 -19.05
C GLN A 248 4.53 41.05 -19.58
N GLU A 249 5.27 41.18 -20.68
CA GLU A 249 5.31 42.38 -21.50
C GLU A 249 5.50 41.87 -22.93
N GLN A 250 4.61 42.29 -23.83
CA GLN A 250 4.50 41.90 -25.26
C GLN A 250 3.60 40.70 -25.58
N SER A 251 2.29 40.90 -25.41
CA SER A 251 1.28 40.62 -26.46
C SER A 251 -0.08 41.17 -26.05
#